data_AF-A0A2V8L8G3-F1
#
_entry.id   AF-A0A2V8L8G3-F1
#
_cell.length_a   1.000
_cell.length_b   1.000
_cell.length_c   1.000
_cell.angle_alpha   90.00
_cell.angle_beta   90.00
_cell.angle_gamma   90.00
#
_symmetry.space_group_name_H-M   'P 1'
#
loop_
_entity.id
_entity.type
_entity.pdbx_description
1 polymer ?
#
loop_
_entity_poly.entity_id
_entity_poly.type
_entity_poly.pdbx_seq_one_letter_code
_entity_poly.pdbx_strand_id
1 'polypeptide(L)'
;MSTKKIIAIVVGIVAVIGLIVALFVGGIAFFVFRTIGHSEAADTARSYLRSNEKLKQDIGEVKDFGSIVTGNINVRNGDGVATLYLKVYGEKKTVNARVDLSYRSNRNWRVTDASYDSDGQTIELMQPYAPAPLPSP
;
A
#
# COMPACT_ATOMS: atom_id res chain seq x y z
N MET A 1 51.92 24.94 -6.57
CA MET A 1 50.69 24.93 -5.73
C MET A 1 50.98 24.10 -4.48
N SER A 2 50.53 24.54 -3.29
CA SER A 2 50.78 23.81 -2.03
C SER A 2 49.86 22.59 -1.91
N THR A 3 50.40 21.44 -1.50
CA THR A 3 49.68 20.17 -1.27
C THR A 3 48.40 20.33 -0.45
N LYS A 4 48.40 21.27 0.51
CA LYS A 4 47.24 21.61 1.34
C LYS A 4 46.05 22.13 0.51
N LYS A 5 46.30 22.88 -0.56
CA LYS A 5 45.26 23.38 -1.47
C LYS A 5 44.65 22.25 -2.30
N ILE A 6 45.46 21.29 -2.75
CA ILE A 6 44.99 20.14 -3.53
C ILE A 6 44.11 19.25 -2.66
N ILE A 7 44.51 18.97 -1.41
CA ILE A 7 43.72 18.17 -0.46
C ILE A 7 42.37 18.84 -0.17
N ALA A 8 42.35 20.16 0.05
CA ALA A 8 41.11 20.89 0.29
C ALA A 8 40.13 20.82 -0.90
N ILE A 9 40.64 20.90 -2.13
CA ILE A 9 39.82 20.78 -3.35
C ILE A 9 39.24 19.37 -3.47
N VAL A 10 40.07 18.33 -3.26
CA VAL A 10 39.63 16.93 -3.36
C VAL A 10 38.57 16.60 -2.31
N VAL A 11 38.76 17.03 -1.06
CA VAL A 11 37.77 16.84 0.01
C VAL A 11 36.46 17.57 -0.31
N GLY A 12 36.54 18.79 -0.85
CA GLY A 12 35.36 19.53 -1.29
C GLY A 12 34.58 18.82 -2.39
N ILE A 13 35.27 18.28 -3.40
CA ILE A 13 34.64 17.53 -4.49
C ILE A 13 33.96 16.26 -3.97
N VAL A 14 34.62 15.50 -3.09
CA VAL A 14 34.06 14.27 -2.51
C VAL A 14 32.82 14.58 -1.66
N ALA A 15 32.84 15.66 -0.88
CA ALA A 15 31.69 16.09 -0.09
C ALA A 15 30.49 16.49 -0.97
N VAL A 16 30.73 17.22 -2.07
CA VAL A 16 29.68 17.62 -3.02
C VAL A 16 29.08 16.39 -3.72
N ILE A 17 29.91 15.45 -4.17
CA ILE A 17 29.44 14.21 -4.80
C ILE A 17 28.62 13.38 -3.80
N GLY A 18 29.10 13.25 -2.56
CA GLY A 18 28.37 12.55 -1.49
C GLY A 18 26.99 13.17 -1.22
N LEU A 19 26.90 14.50 -1.19
CA LEU A 19 25.64 15.21 -1.01
C LEU A 19 24.68 14.96 -2.18
N ILE A 20 25.16 15.00 -3.43
CA ILE A 20 24.33 14.73 -4.62
C ILE A 20 23.77 13.31 -4.57
N VAL A 21 24.60 12.31 -4.23
CA VAL A 21 24.15 10.91 -4.11
C VAL A 21 23.11 10.77 -3.00
N ALA A 22 23.34 11.38 -1.84
CA ALA A 22 22.39 11.35 -0.73
C ALA A 22 21.04 11.99 -1.08
N LEU A 23 21.05 13.13 -1.78
CA LEU A 23 19.83 13.78 -2.26
C LEU A 23 19.11 12.95 -3.33
N PHE A 24 19.84 12.29 -4.22
CA PHE A 24 19.24 11.47 -5.26
C PHE A 24 18.59 10.20 -4.69
N VAL A 25 19.32 9.45 -3.86
CA VAL A 25 18.79 8.23 -3.20
C VAL A 25 17.70 8.58 -2.21
N GLY A 26 17.91 9.59 -1.37
CA GLY A 26 16.91 10.07 -0.42
C GLY A 26 15.66 10.62 -1.11
N GLY A 27 15.82 11.34 -2.23
CA GLY A 27 14.73 11.86 -3.03
C GLY A 27 13.89 10.77 -3.67
N ILE A 28 14.52 9.75 -4.28
CA ILE A 28 13.80 8.60 -4.85
C ILE A 28 13.10 7.80 -3.76
N ALA A 29 13.78 7.50 -2.65
CA ALA A 29 13.17 6.79 -1.53
C ALA A 29 11.97 7.58 -0.99
N PHE A 30 12.13 8.87 -0.70
CA PHE A 30 11.06 9.74 -0.23
C PHE A 30 9.90 9.81 -1.22
N PHE A 31 10.18 9.91 -2.51
CA PHE A 31 9.16 9.95 -3.56
C PHE A 31 8.38 8.63 -3.64
N VAL A 32 9.06 7.48 -3.63
CA VAL A 32 8.43 6.15 -3.65
C VAL A 32 7.62 5.92 -2.38
N PHE A 33 8.16 6.23 -1.20
CA PHE A 33 7.43 6.10 0.07
C PHE A 33 6.21 7.03 0.12
N ARG A 34 6.32 8.26 -0.41
CA ARG A 34 5.19 9.19 -0.51
C ARG A 34 4.15 8.72 -1.51
N THR A 35 4.54 8.22 -2.68
CA THR A 35 3.60 7.72 -3.70
C THR A 35 2.88 6.46 -3.24
N ILE A 36 3.52 5.58 -2.46
CA ILE A 36 2.88 4.35 -1.94
C ILE A 36 1.96 4.66 -0.75
N GLY A 37 2.44 5.45 0.23
CA GLY A 37 1.68 5.79 1.43
C GLY A 37 0.48 6.73 1.20
N HIS A 38 0.51 7.48 0.10
CA HIS A 38 -0.59 8.32 -0.40
C HIS A 38 -1.22 7.74 -1.68
N SER A 39 -0.97 6.46 -2.01
CA SER A 39 -1.56 5.85 -3.19
C SER A 39 -3.08 5.73 -2.99
N GLU A 40 -3.83 6.14 -4.00
CA GLU A 40 -5.29 6.01 -4.06
C GLU A 40 -5.76 4.58 -3.76
N ALA A 41 -4.91 3.57 -4.01
CA ALA A 41 -5.14 2.17 -3.66
C ALA A 41 -5.26 1.93 -2.15
N ALA A 42 -4.38 2.53 -1.33
CA ALA A 42 -4.42 2.38 0.12
C ALA A 42 -5.64 3.07 0.73
N ASP A 43 -5.97 4.27 0.25
CA ASP A 43 -7.16 5.00 0.71
C ASP A 43 -8.46 4.31 0.25
N THR A 44 -8.48 3.76 -0.97
CA THR A 44 -9.59 2.93 -1.45
C THR A 44 -9.77 1.67 -0.60
N ALA A 45 -8.67 1.00 -0.24
CA ALA A 45 -8.69 -0.17 0.64
C ALA A 45 -9.18 0.19 2.06
N ARG A 46 -8.69 1.29 2.65
CA ARG A 46 -9.14 1.78 3.97
C ARG A 46 -10.62 2.14 3.96
N SER A 47 -11.08 2.85 2.93
CA SER A 47 -12.48 3.22 2.77
C SER A 47 -13.37 2.00 2.66
N TYR A 48 -12.96 1.01 1.83
CA TYR A 48 -13.66 -0.25 1.69
C TYR A 48 -13.78 -0.98 3.03
N LEU A 49 -12.67 -1.18 3.74
CA LEU A 49 -12.65 -1.85 5.05
C LEU A 49 -13.50 -1.10 6.09
N ARG A 50 -13.44 0.23 6.13
CA ARG A 50 -14.25 1.05 7.04
C ARG A 50 -15.75 0.96 6.76
N SER A 51 -16.14 0.73 5.51
CA SER A 51 -17.55 0.58 5.10
C SER A 51 -18.10 -0.84 5.21
N ASN A 52 -17.25 -1.86 5.34
CA ASN A 52 -17.66 -3.25 5.28
C ASN A 52 -18.34 -3.70 6.59
N GLU A 53 -19.63 -4.04 6.51
CA GLU A 53 -20.44 -4.45 7.67
C GLU A 53 -19.97 -5.78 8.29
N LYS A 54 -19.51 -6.73 7.47
CA LYS A 54 -19.01 -8.02 7.96
C LYS A 54 -17.76 -7.85 8.81
N LEU A 55 -16.88 -6.93 8.41
CA LEU A 55 -15.71 -6.57 9.21
C LEU A 55 -16.14 -5.91 10.52
N LYS A 56 -17.03 -4.91 10.47
CA LYS A 56 -17.51 -4.20 11.67
C LYS A 56 -18.23 -5.10 12.67
N GLN A 57 -18.99 -6.10 12.21
CA GLN A 57 -19.67 -7.04 13.10
C GLN A 57 -18.67 -7.82 13.95
N ASP A 58 -17.57 -8.25 13.33
CA ASP A 58 -16.55 -9.08 13.96
C ASP A 58 -15.57 -8.26 14.82
N ILE A 59 -15.02 -7.17 14.28
CA ILE A 59 -13.98 -6.39 14.98
C ILE A 59 -14.53 -5.20 15.78
N GLY A 60 -15.82 -4.87 15.63
CA GLY A 60 -16.41 -3.62 16.12
C GLY A 60 -16.21 -2.45 15.15
N GLU A 61 -16.66 -1.25 15.54
CA GLU A 61 -16.42 -0.03 14.74
C GLU A 61 -14.92 0.14 14.46
N VAL A 62 -14.57 0.45 13.22
CA VAL A 62 -13.17 0.67 12.81
C VAL A 62 -12.69 2.00 13.38
N LYS A 63 -11.85 1.93 14.42
CA LYS A 63 -11.29 3.10 15.08
C LYS A 63 -10.18 3.69 14.22
N ASP A 64 -9.19 2.86 13.89
CA ASP A 64 -7.98 3.31 13.20
C ASP A 64 -7.37 2.23 12.31
N PHE A 65 -6.42 2.63 11.47
CA PHE A 65 -5.62 1.75 10.63
C PHE A 65 -4.14 1.86 10.99
N GLY A 66 -3.42 0.76 10.82
CA GLY A 66 -1.96 0.73 10.94
C GLY A 66 -1.31 1.77 10.04
N SER A 67 -0.35 2.51 10.61
CA SER A 67 0.49 3.45 9.89
C SER A 67 1.44 2.77 8.90
N ILE A 68 1.66 1.47 9.05
CA ILE A 68 2.42 0.63 8.13
C ILE A 68 1.45 -0.10 7.21
N VAL A 69 1.49 0.24 5.92
CA VAL A 69 0.86 -0.52 4.85
C VAL A 69 1.96 -1.27 4.12
N THR A 70 1.92 -2.59 4.16
CA THR A 70 2.81 -3.45 3.39
C THR A 70 2.07 -3.99 2.18
N GLY A 71 2.78 -4.32 1.11
CA GLY A 71 2.13 -4.81 -0.09
C GLY A 71 3.04 -4.86 -1.28
N ASN A 72 2.52 -5.42 -2.36
CA ASN A 72 3.18 -5.44 -3.65
C ASN A 72 2.28 -4.79 -4.69
N ILE A 73 2.83 -3.84 -5.43
CA ILE A 73 2.13 -3.19 -6.54
C ILE A 73 2.87 -3.58 -7.81
N ASN A 74 2.16 -4.23 -8.72
CA ASN A 74 2.68 -4.65 -10.01
C ASN A 74 1.89 -3.95 -11.11
N VAL A 75 2.59 -3.21 -11.97
CA VAL A 75 1.98 -2.50 -13.10
C VAL A 75 2.55 -3.06 -14.39
N ARG A 76 1.69 -3.56 -15.28
CA ARG A 76 2.06 -4.05 -16.61
C ARG A 76 1.11 -3.48 -17.67
N ASN A 77 1.70 -2.85 -18.70
CA ASN A 77 0.98 -2.39 -19.89
C ASN A 77 -0.26 -1.50 -19.63
N GLY A 78 -0.21 -0.65 -18.59
CA GLY A 78 -1.31 0.26 -18.25
C GLY A 78 -2.40 -0.36 -17.36
N ASP A 79 -2.27 -1.63 -17.02
CA ASP A 79 -3.05 -2.30 -15.98
C ASP A 79 -2.16 -2.50 -14.75
N GLY A 80 -2.71 -2.29 -13.56
CA GLY A 80 -1.99 -2.57 -12.32
C GLY A 80 -2.79 -3.41 -11.35
N VAL A 81 -2.07 -4.25 -10.64
CA VAL A 81 -2.57 -5.13 -9.59
C VAL A 81 -1.80 -4.80 -8.34
N ALA A 82 -2.50 -4.52 -7.24
CA ALA A 82 -1.92 -4.24 -5.95
C ALA A 82 -2.48 -5.22 -4.93
N THR A 83 -1.57 -5.86 -4.18
CA THR A 83 -1.92 -6.59 -2.97
C THR A 83 -1.45 -5.77 -1.80
N LEU A 84 -2.37 -5.30 -0.97
CA LEU A 84 -2.09 -4.52 0.24
C LEU A 84 -2.45 -5.32 1.49
N TYR A 85 -1.61 -5.19 2.51
CA TYR A 85 -1.79 -5.73 3.85
C TYR A 85 -1.84 -4.56 4.81
N LEU A 86 -2.95 -4.44 5.53
CA LEU A 86 -3.23 -3.33 6.42
C LEU A 86 -3.66 -3.88 7.77
N LYS A 87 -3.08 -3.36 8.85
CA LYS A 87 -3.59 -3.65 10.19
C LYS A 87 -4.82 -2.79 10.45
N VAL A 88 -5.90 -3.38 10.94
CA VAL A 88 -7.17 -2.69 11.22
C VAL A 88 -7.44 -2.77 12.72
N TYR A 89 -7.56 -1.63 13.37
CA TYR A 89 -7.87 -1.52 14.79
C TYR A 89 -9.38 -1.32 14.94
N GLY A 90 -10.08 -2.41 15.26
CA GLY A 90 -11.48 -2.39 15.65
C GLY A 90 -11.64 -2.08 17.13
N GLU A 91 -12.86 -1.73 17.53
CA GLU A 91 -13.21 -1.51 18.93
C GLU A 91 -13.02 -2.75 19.82
N LYS A 92 -13.28 -3.95 19.28
CA LYS A 92 -13.19 -5.22 20.00
C LYS A 92 -11.83 -5.88 19.86
N LYS A 93 -11.29 -5.90 18.63
CA LYS A 93 -10.04 -6.58 18.31
C LYS A 93 -9.31 -5.94 17.14
N THR A 94 -8.03 -6.28 17.01
CA THR A 94 -7.17 -5.86 15.90
C THR A 94 -6.96 -7.04 14.95
N VAL A 95 -7.15 -6.81 13.65
CA VAL A 95 -6.97 -7.85 12.61
C VAL A 95 -6.03 -7.36 11.51
N ASN A 96 -5.43 -8.30 10.79
CA ASN A 96 -4.67 -7.98 9.58
C ASN A 96 -5.57 -8.22 8.35
N ALA A 97 -5.92 -7.15 7.66
CA ALA A 97 -6.68 -7.21 6.42
C ALA A 97 -5.75 -7.30 5.21
N ARG A 98 -6.09 -8.19 4.28
CA ARG A 98 -5.53 -8.26 2.93
C ARG A 98 -6.55 -7.69 1.97
N VAL A 99 -6.13 -6.76 1.13
CA VAL A 99 -6.98 -6.15 0.10
C VAL A 99 -6.24 -6.22 -1.22
N ASP A 100 -6.85 -6.89 -2.19
CA ASP A 100 -6.37 -6.96 -3.55
C ASP A 100 -7.15 -5.97 -4.41
N LEU A 101 -6.42 -5.09 -5.09
CA LEU A 101 -6.95 -4.07 -5.97
C LEU A 101 -6.43 -4.26 -7.38
N SER A 102 -7.24 -3.88 -8.35
CA SER A 102 -6.78 -3.72 -9.73
C SER A 102 -7.24 -2.38 -10.29
N TYR A 103 -6.44 -1.84 -11.21
CA TYR A 103 -6.86 -0.79 -12.10
C TYR A 103 -6.59 -1.22 -13.54
N ARG A 104 -7.52 -0.91 -14.44
CA ARG A 104 -7.37 -1.15 -15.87
C ARG A 104 -7.55 0.12 -16.66
N SER A 105 -6.78 0.26 -17.75
CA SER A 105 -6.91 1.36 -18.71
C SER A 105 -6.85 2.76 -18.08
N ASN A 106 -5.91 2.97 -17.15
CA ASN A 106 -5.66 4.27 -16.51
C ASN A 106 -6.87 4.86 -15.74
N ARG A 107 -7.75 3.99 -15.23
CA ARG A 107 -8.88 4.36 -14.36
C ARG A 107 -8.52 4.22 -12.88
N ASN A 108 -9.40 4.68 -12.00
CA ASN A 108 -9.25 4.58 -10.54
C ASN A 108 -9.14 3.11 -10.07
N TRP A 109 -8.42 2.91 -8.97
CA TRP A 109 -8.27 1.61 -8.31
C TRP A 109 -9.62 1.05 -7.86
N ARG A 110 -9.81 -0.26 -8.06
CA ARG A 110 -10.99 -0.99 -7.60
C ARG A 110 -10.58 -2.20 -6.79
N VAL A 111 -11.24 -2.39 -5.65
CA VAL A 111 -11.09 -3.60 -4.84
C VAL A 111 -11.65 -4.78 -5.62
N THR A 112 -10.81 -5.78 -5.87
CA THR A 112 -11.19 -7.02 -6.55
C THR A 112 -11.34 -8.18 -5.58
N ASP A 113 -10.57 -8.16 -4.49
CA ASP A 113 -10.73 -9.11 -3.39
C ASP A 113 -10.37 -8.45 -2.05
N ALA A 114 -10.97 -8.92 -0.97
CA ALA A 114 -10.68 -8.46 0.38
C ALA A 114 -10.94 -9.57 1.38
N SER A 115 -9.99 -9.78 2.28
CA SER A 115 -10.07 -10.75 3.37
C SER A 115 -9.36 -10.21 4.62
N TYR A 116 -9.62 -10.81 5.77
CA TYR A 116 -8.85 -10.53 6.98
C TYR A 116 -8.54 -11.81 7.72
N ASP A 117 -7.41 -11.83 8.40
CA ASP A 117 -7.04 -12.92 9.30
C ASP A 117 -7.55 -12.61 10.71
N SER A 118 -8.33 -13.53 11.27
CA SER A 118 -8.70 -13.55 12.69
C SER A 118 -8.35 -14.92 13.26
N ASP A 119 -7.45 -14.95 14.24
CA ASP A 119 -7.11 -16.15 15.01
C ASP A 119 -6.67 -17.34 14.13
N GLY A 120 -5.97 -17.05 13.03
CA GLY A 120 -5.49 -18.06 12.08
C GLY A 120 -6.55 -18.54 11.07
N GLN A 121 -7.73 -17.93 11.04
CA GLN A 121 -8.73 -18.11 10.00
C GLN A 121 -8.81 -16.88 9.10
N THR A 122 -8.67 -17.12 7.80
CA THR A 122 -8.90 -16.08 6.79
C THR A 122 -10.40 -15.98 6.49
N ILE A 123 -10.97 -14.81 6.74
CA ILE A 123 -12.37 -14.51 6.50
C ILE A 123 -12.48 -13.57 5.29
N GLU A 124 -13.16 -14.02 4.25
CA GLU A 124 -13.42 -13.22 3.05
C GLU A 124 -14.49 -12.16 3.33
N LEU A 125 -14.20 -10.92 2.95
CA LEU A 125 -15.06 -9.75 3.08
C LEU A 125 -15.89 -9.49 1.83
N MET A 126 -15.40 -9.95 0.67
CA MET A 126 -16.18 -9.99 -0.56
C MET A 126 -16.98 -11.28 -0.60
N GLN A 127 -18.26 -11.19 -0.99
CA GLN A 127 -19.00 -12.39 -1.35
C GLN A 127 -18.41 -12.90 -2.67
N PRO A 128 -18.05 -14.19 -2.80
CA PRO A 128 -17.77 -14.74 -4.12
C PRO A 128 -18.96 -14.43 -5.01
N TYR A 129 -18.70 -13.92 -6.21
CA TYR A 129 -19.74 -13.74 -7.21
C TYR A 129 -20.43 -15.10 -7.40
N ALA A 130 -21.59 -15.29 -6.78
CA ALA A 130 -22.45 -16.41 -7.10
C ALA A 130 -22.79 -16.25 -8.58
N PRO A 131 -22.42 -17.20 -9.46
CA PRO A 131 -22.87 -17.13 -10.84
C PRO A 131 -24.39 -16.98 -10.80
N ALA A 132 -24.90 -15.99 -11.54
CA ALA A 132 -26.33 -15.74 -11.65
C ALA A 132 -27.05 -17.08 -11.88
N PRO A 133 -28.16 -17.37 -11.18
CA PRO A 133 -28.89 -18.61 -11.39
C PRO A 133 -29.17 -18.73 -12.89
N LEU A 134 -28.74 -19.85 -13.47
CA LEU A 134 -28.97 -20.16 -14.89
C LEU A 134 -30.46 -19.95 -15.17
N PRO A 135 -30.84 -19.25 -16.27
CA PRO A 135 -32.24 -19.15 -16.64
C PRO A 135 -32.81 -20.57 -16.74
N SER A 136 -33.84 -20.83 -15.96
CA SER A 136 -34.56 -22.10 -15.97
C SER A 136 -35.10 -22.37 -17.38
N PRO A 137 -35.00 -23.63 -17.88
CA PRO A 137 -35.39 -24.01 -19.23
C PRO A 137 -36.89 -23.81 -19.50
#